data_AF-A0A661LL42-F1
#
_entry.id   AF-A0A661LL42-F1
#
_cell.length_a   1.000
_cell.length_b   1.000
_cell.length_c   1.000
_cell.angle_alpha   90.00
_cell.angle_beta   90.00
_cell.angle_gamma   90.00
#
_symmetry.space_group_name_H-M   'P 1'
#
loop_
_entity.id
_entity.type
_entity.pdbx_description
1 polymer ?
#
loop_
_entity_poly.entity_id
_entity_poly.type
_entity_poly.pdbx_seq_one_letter_code
_entity_poly.pdbx_strand_id
1 'polypeptide(L)'
;SAELTRFLINSTVGVLGFGNPAKRWPELNPSEEDLGQTLATYGIGNGFYIVWPILGPSTLRDSVGMVGDWFLTPVSYVDPTEAYLEIWAIEKVNETSFRIGDYESLKEAAIDPYVAFRNAYIQYRKKKVEE
;
A
#
# COMPACT_ATOMS: atom_id res chain seq x y z
N SER A 1 13.05 14.70 1.97
CA SER A 1 12.77 16.06 2.48
C SER A 1 11.28 16.40 2.43
N ALA A 2 10.54 15.95 1.41
CA ALA A 2 9.10 16.17 1.26
C ALA A 2 8.25 15.76 2.49
N GLU A 3 8.50 14.59 3.07
CA GLU A 3 7.75 14.11 4.26
C GLU A 3 7.90 15.03 5.48
N LEU A 4 9.12 15.52 5.75
CA LEU A 4 9.36 16.48 6.83
C LEU A 4 8.63 17.80 6.58
N THR A 5 8.67 18.30 5.34
CA THR A 5 7.96 19.52 4.94
C THR A 5 6.45 19.36 5.07
N ARG A 6 5.90 18.21 4.64
CA ARG A 6 4.49 17.88 4.78
C ARG A 6 4.07 17.84 6.25
N PHE A 7 4.85 17.15 7.09
CA PHE A 7 4.63 17.07 8.53
C PHE A 7 4.56 18.47 9.14
N LEU A 8 5.56 19.33 8.86
CA LEU A 8 5.60 20.69 9.37
C LEU A 8 4.37 21.52 8.94
N ILE A 9 3.96 21.44 7.67
CA ILE A 9 2.80 22.18 7.16
C ILE A 9 1.50 21.68 7.80
N ASN A 10 1.30 20.37 7.88
CA ASN A 10 0.10 19.80 8.48
C ASN A 10 0.04 20.09 10.00
N SER A 11 1.17 20.05 10.70
CA SER A 11 1.21 20.37 12.13
C SER A 11 1.00 21.85 12.42
N THR A 12 1.50 22.77 11.58
CA THR A 12 1.40 24.21 11.81
C THR A 12 0.09 24.81 11.25
N VAL A 13 -0.13 24.66 9.94
CA VAL A 13 -1.28 25.24 9.23
C VAL A 13 -2.50 24.32 9.32
N GLY A 14 -2.28 23.01 9.36
CA GLY A 14 -3.33 22.01 9.49
C GLY A 14 -3.79 21.77 10.93
N VAL A 15 -3.45 22.65 11.89
CA VAL A 15 -3.84 22.50 13.30
C VAL A 15 -3.43 21.14 13.84
N LEU A 16 -2.13 20.91 14.06
CA LEU A 16 -1.60 19.63 14.53
C LEU A 16 -1.92 18.41 13.63
N GLY A 17 -2.30 18.64 12.37
CA GLY A 17 -2.60 17.58 11.41
C GLY A 17 -4.08 17.21 11.29
N PHE A 18 -4.99 17.89 12.00
CA PHE A 18 -6.44 17.72 11.80
C PHE A 18 -6.87 18.13 10.38
N GLY A 19 -6.20 19.11 9.81
CA GLY A 19 -6.28 19.48 8.40
C GLY A 19 -5.08 18.98 7.62
N ASN A 20 -5.27 18.78 6.31
CA ASN A 20 -4.20 18.38 5.39
C ASN A 20 -3.92 19.44 4.30
N PRO A 21 -3.45 20.66 4.64
CA PRO A 21 -3.10 21.69 3.66
C PRO A 21 -1.97 21.28 2.72
N ALA A 22 -1.06 20.41 3.19
CA ALA A 22 0.09 19.97 2.41
C ALA A 22 -0.31 19.21 1.13
N LYS A 23 -1.52 18.61 1.08
CA LYS A 23 -2.08 18.00 -0.14
C LYS A 23 -2.22 18.94 -1.35
N ARG A 24 -2.13 20.27 -1.17
CA ARG A 24 -2.17 21.23 -2.28
C ARG A 24 -0.91 21.22 -3.14
N TRP A 25 0.19 20.68 -2.63
CA TRP A 25 1.47 20.59 -3.32
C TRP A 25 1.74 19.13 -3.71
N PRO A 26 1.65 18.78 -5.01
CA PRO A 26 1.86 17.41 -5.48
C PRO A 26 3.21 16.81 -5.06
N GLU A 27 4.25 17.64 -4.99
CA GLU A 27 5.61 17.28 -4.57
C GLU A 27 5.73 16.91 -3.07
N LEU A 28 4.69 17.17 -2.27
CA LEU A 28 4.60 16.82 -0.86
C LEU A 28 3.63 15.66 -0.61
N ASN A 29 3.16 14.99 -1.65
CA ASN A 29 2.36 13.78 -1.48
C ASN A 29 3.23 12.65 -0.94
N PRO A 30 2.71 11.88 0.03
CA PRO A 30 3.50 10.84 0.67
C PRO A 30 3.75 9.69 -0.31
N SER A 31 4.93 9.08 -0.22
CA SER A 31 5.20 7.80 -0.87
C SER A 31 4.64 6.68 -0.01
N GLU A 32 3.96 5.71 -0.62
CA GLU A 32 3.52 4.50 0.06
C GLU A 32 4.67 3.50 0.14
N GLU A 33 5.56 3.71 1.11
CA GLU A 33 6.68 2.82 1.42
C GLU A 33 6.25 1.65 2.31
N ASP A 34 6.83 0.47 2.08
CA ASP A 34 6.58 -0.73 2.89
C ASP A 34 7.87 -1.56 3.08
N LEU A 35 7.89 -2.46 4.06
CA LEU A 35 9.06 -3.30 4.30
C LEU A 35 9.41 -4.20 3.12
N GLY A 36 8.44 -4.59 2.30
CA GLY A 36 8.69 -5.35 1.07
C GLY A 36 9.56 -4.56 0.08
N GLN A 37 9.30 -3.26 -0.08
CA GLN A 37 10.13 -2.35 -0.88
C GLN A 37 11.51 -2.17 -0.26
N THR A 38 11.58 -2.00 1.06
CA THR A 38 12.86 -1.93 1.78
C THR A 38 13.70 -3.17 1.48
N LEU A 39 13.15 -4.39 1.65
CA LEU A 39 13.85 -5.64 1.35
C LEU A 39 14.30 -5.72 -0.13
N ALA A 40 13.51 -5.16 -1.06
CA ALA A 40 13.88 -5.08 -2.46
C ALA A 40 15.15 -4.25 -2.70
N THR A 41 15.29 -3.12 -2.01
CA THR A 41 16.50 -2.28 -2.09
C THR A 41 17.76 -3.00 -1.56
N TYR A 42 17.59 -3.95 -0.63
CA TYR A 42 18.65 -4.85 -0.16
C TYR A 42 18.92 -6.04 -1.11
N GLY A 43 18.31 -6.05 -2.30
CA GLY A 43 18.54 -7.08 -3.32
C GLY A 43 17.70 -8.35 -3.15
N ILE A 44 16.72 -8.36 -2.23
CA ILE A 44 15.83 -9.52 -2.07
C ILE A 44 14.80 -9.51 -3.21
N GLY A 45 14.86 -10.56 -4.03
CA GLY A 45 13.90 -10.77 -5.13
C GLY A 45 12.48 -11.08 -4.64
N ASN A 46 11.52 -10.98 -5.54
CA ASN A 46 10.09 -11.22 -5.23
C ASN A 46 9.84 -12.64 -4.67
N GLY A 47 10.54 -13.66 -5.17
CA GLY A 47 10.21 -15.07 -4.90
C GLY A 47 9.00 -15.53 -5.70
N PHE A 48 8.18 -16.44 -5.16
CA PHE A 48 6.96 -16.89 -5.82
C PHE A 48 5.84 -15.85 -5.69
N TYR A 49 4.98 -15.80 -6.70
CA TYR A 49 3.76 -15.00 -6.69
C TYR A 49 2.62 -15.79 -6.03
N ILE A 50 1.84 -15.13 -5.18
CA ILE A 50 0.71 -15.71 -4.45
C ILE A 50 -0.45 -14.72 -4.46
N VAL A 51 -1.68 -15.22 -4.48
CA VAL A 51 -2.88 -14.41 -4.30
C VAL A 51 -3.51 -14.82 -2.98
N TRP A 52 -3.45 -13.93 -2.00
CA TRP A 52 -4.05 -14.16 -0.69
C TRP A 52 -5.56 -13.95 -0.74
N PRO A 53 -6.36 -14.79 -0.08
CA PRO A 53 -7.77 -14.51 0.13
C PRO A 53 -7.92 -13.14 0.80
N ILE A 54 -8.81 -12.29 0.28
CA ILE A 54 -9.12 -10.94 0.79
C ILE A 54 -8.00 -9.91 0.60
N LEU A 55 -6.74 -10.25 0.90
CA LEU A 55 -5.61 -9.32 0.82
C LEU A 55 -5.18 -9.04 -0.61
N GLY A 56 -5.32 -10.02 -1.51
CA GLY A 56 -5.07 -9.90 -2.94
C GLY A 56 -3.67 -10.38 -3.38
N PRO A 57 -3.22 -9.95 -4.57
CA PRO A 57 -1.91 -10.27 -5.15
C PRO A 57 -0.73 -9.91 -4.25
N SER A 58 0.24 -10.83 -4.12
CA SER A 58 1.48 -10.62 -3.37
C SER A 58 2.63 -11.50 -3.89
N THR A 59 3.82 -11.29 -3.34
CA THR A 59 4.99 -12.16 -3.53
C THR A 59 5.47 -12.72 -2.19
N LEU A 60 6.36 -13.70 -2.19
CA LEU A 60 6.95 -14.21 -0.93
C LEU A 60 7.60 -13.06 -0.13
N ARG A 61 8.41 -12.22 -0.80
CA ARG A 61 9.04 -11.06 -0.16
C ARG A 61 8.00 -10.08 0.39
N ASP A 62 7.04 -9.70 -0.45
CA ASP A 62 6.04 -8.70 -0.06
C ASP A 62 5.11 -9.25 1.06
N SER A 63 4.84 -10.56 1.08
CA SER A 63 4.06 -11.20 2.16
C SER A 63 4.80 -11.17 3.50
N VAL A 64 6.11 -11.39 3.49
CA VAL A 64 6.95 -11.23 4.69
C VAL A 64 7.01 -9.75 5.10
N GLY A 65 7.13 -8.84 4.13
CA GLY A 65 7.04 -7.40 4.34
C GLY A 65 5.76 -7.01 5.08
N MET A 66 4.60 -7.42 4.56
CA MET A 66 3.29 -7.16 5.17
C MET A 66 3.19 -7.60 6.64
N VAL A 67 3.77 -8.77 6.99
CA VAL A 67 3.79 -9.23 8.39
C VAL A 67 4.64 -8.30 9.25
N GLY A 68 5.80 -7.86 8.75
CA GLY A 68 6.61 -6.88 9.45
C GLY A 68 5.92 -5.53 9.57
N ASP A 69 5.28 -5.05 8.51
CA ASP A 69 4.55 -3.77 8.49
C ASP A 69 3.40 -3.78 9.51
N TRP A 70 2.74 -4.93 9.70
CA TRP A 70 1.72 -5.09 10.74
C TRP A 70 2.24 -4.78 12.15
N PHE A 71 3.47 -5.20 12.48
CA PHE A 71 4.11 -4.86 13.76
C PHE A 71 4.60 -3.41 13.84
N LEU A 72 4.80 -2.74 12.70
CA LEU A 72 5.25 -1.34 12.65
C LEU A 72 4.09 -0.34 12.62
N THR A 73 2.86 -0.81 12.38
CA THR A 73 1.68 0.03 12.25
C THR A 73 1.04 0.28 13.62
N PRO A 74 0.94 1.54 14.11
CA PRO A 74 0.35 1.84 15.41
C PRO A 74 -1.11 1.40 15.55
N VAL A 75 -1.86 1.42 14.45
CA VAL A 75 -3.27 0.99 14.39
C VAL A 75 -3.44 -0.46 14.84
N SER A 76 -2.44 -1.33 14.62
CA SER A 76 -2.43 -2.73 15.08
C SER A 76 -2.48 -2.89 16.60
N TYR A 77 -2.25 -1.81 17.36
CA TYR A 77 -2.24 -1.78 18.82
C TYR A 77 -3.43 -1.01 19.42
N VAL A 78 -4.44 -0.66 18.61
CA VAL A 78 -5.65 0.01 19.09
C VAL A 78 -6.53 -0.96 19.86
N ASP A 79 -6.86 -0.58 21.10
CA ASP A 79 -7.84 -1.26 21.93
C ASP A 79 -9.18 -0.49 21.94
N PRO A 80 -10.32 -1.19 21.90
CA PRO A 80 -10.44 -2.65 21.84
C PRO A 80 -10.28 -3.17 20.40
N THR A 81 -10.00 -4.47 20.24
CA THR A 81 -9.71 -5.10 18.94
C THR A 81 -10.78 -4.85 17.87
N GLU A 82 -12.05 -4.68 18.26
CA GLU A 82 -13.13 -4.36 17.35
C GLU A 82 -12.88 -3.03 16.61
N ALA A 83 -12.35 -2.02 17.31
CA ALA A 83 -12.03 -0.73 16.70
C ALA A 83 -10.90 -0.86 15.68
N TYR A 84 -9.87 -1.69 15.96
CA TYR A 84 -8.84 -2.04 14.98
C TYR A 84 -9.44 -2.69 13.73
N LEU A 85 -10.31 -3.69 13.90
CA LEU A 85 -10.94 -4.40 12.78
C LEU A 85 -11.83 -3.48 11.95
N GLU A 86 -12.56 -2.57 12.58
CA GLU A 86 -13.37 -1.56 11.89
C GLU A 86 -12.52 -0.63 11.05
N ILE A 87 -11.44 -0.08 11.61
CA ILE A 87 -10.52 0.82 10.88
C ILE A 87 -9.90 0.07 9.70
N TRP A 88 -9.37 -1.13 9.94
CA TRP A 88 -8.76 -1.95 8.89
C TRP A 88 -9.74 -2.29 7.76
N ALA A 89 -10.98 -2.65 8.10
CA ALA A 89 -12.01 -2.96 7.12
C ALA A 89 -12.38 -1.74 6.27
N ILE A 90 -12.53 -0.57 6.89
CA ILE A 90 -12.83 0.69 6.20
C ILE A 90 -11.69 1.05 5.24
N GLU A 91 -10.44 0.98 5.70
CA GLU A 91 -9.27 1.22 4.86
C GLU A 91 -9.23 0.27 3.66
N LYS A 92 -9.47 -1.02 3.90
CA LYS A 92 -9.43 -2.04 2.84
C LYS A 92 -10.53 -1.84 1.80
N VAL A 93 -11.74 -1.48 2.23
CA VAL A 93 -12.86 -1.16 1.31
C VAL A 93 -12.53 0.08 0.49
N ASN A 94 -11.98 1.12 1.11
CA ASN A 94 -11.62 2.35 0.43
C ASN A 94 -10.57 2.09 -0.66
N GLU A 95 -9.49 1.35 -0.35
CA GLU A 95 -8.47 0.96 -1.34
C GLU A 95 -9.05 0.14 -2.50
N THR A 96 -9.93 -0.82 -2.20
CA THR A 96 -10.50 -1.73 -3.19
C THR A 96 -11.46 -1.00 -4.14
N SER A 97 -12.19 0.00 -3.63
CA SER A 97 -13.19 0.76 -4.40
C SER A 97 -12.62 1.41 -5.67
N PHE A 98 -11.33 1.76 -5.67
CA PHE A 98 -10.66 2.39 -6.80
C PHE A 98 -10.32 1.43 -7.95
N ARG A 99 -10.52 0.11 -7.80
CA ARG A 99 -9.98 -0.90 -8.73
C ARG A 99 -11.00 -1.92 -9.27
N ILE A 100 -12.27 -1.83 -8.86
CA ILE A 100 -13.29 -2.84 -9.18
C ILE A 100 -13.53 -2.96 -10.71
N GLY A 101 -13.55 -1.85 -11.46
CA GLY A 101 -13.74 -1.87 -12.92
C GLY A 101 -12.50 -2.32 -13.71
N ASP A 102 -11.31 -2.01 -13.21
CA ASP A 102 -10.05 -2.38 -13.85
C ASP A 102 -9.80 -3.89 -13.76
N TYR A 103 -10.26 -4.52 -12.67
CA TYR A 103 -10.13 -5.95 -12.46
C TYR A 103 -10.90 -6.77 -13.51
N GLU A 104 -12.19 -6.47 -13.71
CA GLU A 104 -12.99 -7.24 -14.67
C GLU A 104 -12.58 -6.98 -16.12
N SER A 105 -12.21 -5.74 -16.46
CA SER A 105 -11.71 -5.42 -17.81
C SER A 105 -10.40 -6.13 -18.14
N LEU A 106 -9.45 -6.20 -17.20
CA LEU A 106 -8.21 -6.97 -17.38
C LEU A 106 -8.46 -8.47 -17.48
N LYS A 107 -9.41 -9.00 -16.70
CA LYS A 107 -9.76 -10.42 -16.69
C LYS A 107 -10.44 -10.86 -17.99
N GLU A 108 -11.34 -10.04 -18.53
CA GLU A 108 -12.04 -10.33 -19.80
C GLU A 108 -11.11 -10.23 -21.02
N ALA A 109 -10.15 -9.31 -20.99
CA ALA A 109 -9.21 -9.11 -22.09
C ALA A 109 -8.05 -10.13 -22.13
N ALA A 110 -7.77 -10.80 -21.01
CA ALA A 110 -6.60 -11.67 -20.86
C ALA A 110 -6.88 -13.12 -21.29
N ILE A 111 -5.98 -13.68 -22.11
CA ILE A 111 -5.97 -15.11 -22.46
C ILE A 111 -5.66 -15.97 -21.23
N ASP A 112 -4.71 -15.51 -20.40
CA ASP A 112 -4.39 -16.09 -19.09
C ASP A 112 -4.47 -14.98 -18.03
N PRO A 113 -5.62 -14.85 -17.34
CA PRO A 113 -5.81 -13.82 -16.33
C PRO A 113 -4.78 -13.89 -15.21
N TYR A 114 -4.40 -15.10 -14.77
CA TYR A 114 -3.47 -15.26 -13.66
C TYR A 114 -2.08 -14.71 -14.01
N VAL A 115 -1.56 -15.08 -15.19
CA VAL A 115 -0.26 -14.57 -15.66
C VAL A 115 -0.31 -13.07 -15.92
N ALA A 116 -1.41 -12.56 -16.48
CA ALA A 116 -1.61 -11.13 -16.70
C ALA A 116 -1.55 -10.35 -15.38
N PHE A 117 -2.32 -10.76 -14.36
CA PHE A 117 -2.31 -10.13 -13.04
C PHE A 117 -0.96 -10.22 -12.35
N ARG A 118 -0.30 -11.38 -12.43
CA ARG A 118 1.06 -11.54 -11.88
C ARG A 118 2.03 -10.54 -12.52
N ASN A 119 2.05 -10.44 -13.84
CA ASN A 119 2.97 -9.56 -14.54
C ASN A 119 2.68 -8.08 -14.23
N ALA A 120 1.40 -7.70 -14.21
CA ALA A 120 0.97 -6.36 -13.83
C ALA A 120 1.39 -6.02 -12.38
N TYR A 121 1.19 -6.96 -11.44
CA TYR A 121 1.61 -6.81 -10.05
C TYR A 121 3.12 -6.60 -9.92
N ILE A 122 3.93 -7.44 -10.59
CA ILE A 122 5.39 -7.35 -10.52
C ILE A 122 5.90 -6.04 -11.14
N GLN A 123 5.32 -5.59 -12.25
CA GLN A 123 5.66 -4.29 -12.85
C GLN A 123 5.29 -3.13 -11.92
N TYR A 124 4.11 -3.17 -11.33
CA TYR A 124 3.67 -2.16 -10.35
C TYR A 124 4.60 -2.10 -9.13
N ARG A 125 4.97 -3.25 -8.55
CA ARG A 125 5.90 -3.31 -7.41
C ARG A 125 7.30 -2.84 -7.78
N LYS A 126 7.78 -3.20 -8.97
CA LYS A 126 9.07 -2.71 -9.48
C LYS A 126 9.07 -1.18 -9.56
N LYS A 127 7.99 -0.59 -10.08
CA LYS A 127 7.86 0.88 -10.14
C LYS A 127 7.92 1.50 -8.75
N LYS A 128 7.20 0.95 -7.76
CA LYS A 128 7.23 1.44 -6.37
C LYS A 128 8.63 1.40 -5.74
N VAL A 129 9.44 0.40 -6.07
CA VAL A 129 10.83 0.28 -5.57
C VAL A 129 11.79 1.28 -6.24
N GLU A 130 11.45 1.76 -7.45
CA GLU A 130 12.26 2.69 -8.23
C GLU A 130 11.89 4.17 -8.03
N GLU A 131 10.72 4.45 -7.43
CA GLU A 131 10.24 5.79 -7.05
C GLU A 131 11.05 6.38 -5.88
#